data_AF-X0SDC7-F1
#
_entry.id   AF-X0SDC7-F1
#
_cell.length_a   1.000
_cell.length_b   1.000
_cell.length_c   1.000
_cell.angle_alpha   90.00
_cell.angle_beta   90.00
_cell.angle_gamma   90.00
#
_symmetry.space_group_name_H-M   'P 1'
#
loop_
_entity.id
_entity.type
_entity.pdbx_description
1 polymer ?
#
loop_
_entity_poly.entity_id
_entity_poly.type
_entity_poly.pdbx_seq_one_letter_code
_entity_poly.pdbx_strand_id
1 'polypeptide(L)'
;MIRDNLEESHNVFGEDNEERAEWVEDMRDAPEHGYIKEQAEVVYFTGCVAAYFPLAQKIPIALVEIMDAGGVDFTLLGEEEWCCGFPLLGA
;
A
#
# COMPACT_ATOMS: atom_id res chain seq x y z
N MET A 1 -16.80 -9.17 11.17
CA MET A 1 -15.59 -8.38 11.43
C MET A 1 -14.78 -8.19 10.15
N ILE A 2 -14.05 -9.19 9.62
CA ILE A 2 -13.27 -8.98 8.36
C ILE A 2 -14.18 -8.64 7.16
N ARG A 3 -15.32 -9.33 7.01
CA ARG A 3 -16.29 -9.01 5.94
C ARG A 3 -16.80 -7.57 6.05
N ASP A 4 -17.28 -7.20 7.23
CA ASP A 4 -17.84 -5.86 7.48
C ASP A 4 -16.78 -4.77 7.23
N ASN A 5 -15.55 -4.96 7.71
CA ASN A 5 -14.44 -4.05 7.44
C ASN A 5 -14.17 -3.89 5.94
N LEU A 6 -14.22 -4.99 5.17
CA LEU A 6 -14.00 -4.95 3.73
C LEU A 6 -15.15 -4.25 2.97
N GLU A 7 -16.38 -4.34 3.46
CA GLU A 7 -17.54 -3.65 2.88
C GLU A 7 -17.52 -2.14 3.17
N GLU A 8 -16.98 -1.72 4.31
CA GLU A 8 -16.97 -0.31 4.74
C GLU A 8 -15.67 0.42 4.35
N SER A 9 -14.52 -0.20 4.61
CA SER A 9 -13.17 0.42 4.52
C SER A 9 -12.30 -0.17 3.42
N HIS A 10 -12.76 -1.22 2.74
CA HIS A 10 -12.02 -1.92 1.68
C HIS A 10 -10.67 -2.52 2.12
N ASN A 11 -10.42 -2.59 3.44
CA ASN A 11 -9.25 -3.20 4.05
C ASN A 11 -9.65 -4.08 5.25
N VAL A 12 -8.69 -4.88 5.75
CA VAL A 12 -8.98 -5.87 6.80
C VAL A 12 -9.01 -5.28 8.21
N PHE A 13 -8.42 -4.09 8.38
CA PHE A 13 -8.20 -3.47 9.68
C PHE A 13 -9.31 -2.49 10.07
N GLY A 14 -10.09 -2.00 9.09
CA GLY A 14 -11.11 -0.98 9.34
C GLY A 14 -10.53 0.44 9.41
N GLU A 15 -9.27 0.62 8.99
CA GLU A 15 -8.60 1.92 8.93
C GLU A 15 -9.12 2.75 7.74
N ASP A 16 -8.84 4.05 7.74
CA ASP A 16 -9.14 4.89 6.59
C ASP A 16 -8.30 4.45 5.37
N ASN A 17 -8.92 4.41 4.18
CA ASN A 17 -8.20 4.04 2.97
C ASN A 17 -7.28 5.18 2.49
N GLU A 18 -7.55 6.43 2.88
CA GLU A 18 -6.67 7.59 2.64
C GLU A 18 -5.27 7.36 3.27
N GLU A 19 -5.21 6.73 4.45
CA GLU A 19 -3.98 6.48 5.20
C GLU A 19 -3.09 5.38 4.56
N ARG A 20 -3.56 4.70 3.51
CA ARG A 20 -2.92 3.49 2.97
C ARG A 20 -1.48 3.69 2.48
N ALA A 21 -1.17 4.88 1.98
CA ALA A 21 0.17 5.21 1.46
C ALA A 21 1.03 5.99 2.47
N GLU A 22 0.54 6.27 3.68
CA GLU A 22 1.25 7.10 4.66
C GLU A 22 2.59 6.51 5.12
N TRP A 23 2.78 5.19 5.00
CA TRP A 23 4.07 4.56 5.27
C TRP A 23 5.23 5.13 4.42
N VAL A 24 4.93 5.78 3.29
CA VAL A 24 5.93 6.48 2.47
C VAL A 24 6.52 7.67 3.23
N GLU A 25 5.76 8.31 4.12
CA GLU A 25 6.22 9.44 4.93
C GLU A 25 7.29 9.04 5.95
N ASP A 26 7.31 7.76 6.35
CA ASP A 26 8.34 7.20 7.22
C ASP A 26 9.67 6.92 6.49
N MET A 27 9.71 7.09 5.17
CA MET A 27 10.93 6.92 4.38
C MET A 27 11.89 8.09 4.61
N ARG A 28 13.19 7.78 4.74
CA ARG A 28 14.24 8.78 4.89
C ARG A 28 14.30 9.76 3.72
N ASP A 29 14.11 9.24 2.51
CA ASP A 29 14.23 9.96 1.24
C ASP A 29 12.91 9.85 0.45
N ALA A 30 11.78 10.09 1.13
CA ALA A 30 10.45 10.05 0.52
C ALA A 30 10.32 11.06 -0.64
N PRO A 31 9.80 10.65 -1.81
CA PRO A 31 9.55 11.59 -2.90
C PRO A 31 8.31 12.45 -2.62
N GLU A 32 8.31 13.70 -3.09
CA GLU A 32 7.18 14.64 -2.86
C GLU A 32 5.82 14.12 -3.37
N HIS A 33 5.83 13.27 -4.39
CA HIS A 33 4.61 12.69 -4.97
C HIS A 33 4.18 11.38 -4.27
N GLY A 34 4.87 10.94 -3.21
CA GLY A 34 4.50 9.76 -2.43
C GLY A 34 4.45 8.45 -3.24
N TYR A 35 5.14 8.39 -4.39
CA TYR A 35 5.01 7.32 -5.40
C TYR A 35 3.61 7.16 -6.01
N ILE A 36 2.73 8.14 -5.86
CA ILE A 36 1.41 8.16 -6.51
C ILE A 36 1.55 9.02 -7.79
N LYS A 37 1.47 8.36 -8.94
CA LYS A 37 1.53 8.97 -10.27
C LYS A 37 0.23 8.67 -11.03
N GLU A 38 -0.15 9.54 -11.95
CA GLU A 38 -1.30 9.31 -12.84
C GLU A 38 -1.09 8.06 -13.72
N GLN A 39 0.16 7.79 -14.12
CA GLN A 39 0.53 6.65 -14.95
C GLN A 39 1.95 6.17 -14.63
N ALA A 40 2.16 4.86 -14.70
CA ALA A 40 3.46 4.19 -14.68
C ALA A 40 3.38 2.87 -15.44
N GLU A 41 4.52 2.26 -15.79
CA GLU A 41 4.56 0.92 -16.40
C GLU A 41 4.13 -0.20 -15.41
N VAL A 42 4.41 0.00 -14.12
CA VAL A 42 4.12 -0.97 -13.06
C VAL A 42 3.23 -0.34 -11.99
N VAL A 43 2.24 -1.10 -11.53
CA VAL A 43 1.49 -0.76 -10.31
C VAL A 43 1.99 -1.66 -9.18
N TYR A 44 2.53 -1.05 -8.13
CA TYR A 44 2.87 -1.79 -6.91
C TYR A 44 1.65 -1.87 -5.99
N PHE A 45 1.02 -3.04 -6.01
CA PHE A 45 -0.05 -3.40 -5.08
C PHE A 45 0.56 -3.78 -3.72
N THR A 46 0.45 -2.90 -2.73
CA THR A 46 1.09 -3.01 -1.42
C THR A 46 0.39 -4.06 -0.54
N GLY A 47 -0.94 -4.09 -0.59
CA GLY A 47 -1.77 -4.96 0.24
C GLY A 47 -1.91 -4.45 1.68
N CYS A 48 -2.94 -4.93 2.38
CA CYS A 48 -3.34 -4.34 3.66
C CYS A 48 -2.26 -4.45 4.75
N VAL A 49 -1.63 -5.62 4.91
CA VAL A 49 -0.67 -5.83 6.01
C VAL A 49 0.56 -4.94 5.85
N ALA A 50 1.10 -4.83 4.65
CA ALA A 50 2.27 -3.99 4.40
C ALA A 50 1.95 -2.50 4.54
N ALA A 51 0.76 -2.07 4.13
CA ALA A 51 0.33 -0.69 4.23
C ALA A 51 0.09 -0.23 5.68
N TYR A 52 -0.67 -1.01 6.45
CA TYR A 52 -1.20 -0.56 7.75
C TYR A 52 -0.49 -1.11 8.97
N PHE A 53 0.20 -2.25 8.88
CA PHE A 53 0.79 -2.86 10.07
C PHE A 53 2.22 -2.35 10.28
N PRO A 54 2.52 -1.55 11.32
CA PRO A 54 3.81 -0.84 11.42
C PRO A 54 5.03 -1.77 11.44
N LEU A 55 4.89 -2.97 12.00
CA LEU A 55 5.98 -3.96 12.02
C LEU A 55 6.31 -4.52 10.62
N ALA A 56 5.39 -4.39 9.66
CA ALA A 56 5.53 -4.83 8.28
C ALA A 56 5.96 -3.71 7.31
N GLN A 57 5.76 -2.43 7.64
CA GLN A 57 6.03 -1.29 6.74
C GLN A 57 7.49 -1.17 6.27
N LYS A 58 8.45 -1.76 6.99
CA LYS A 58 9.83 -1.89 6.49
C LYS A 58 9.95 -2.69 5.17
N ILE A 59 8.96 -3.52 4.85
CA ILE A 59 8.92 -4.35 3.63
C ILE A 59 8.61 -3.49 2.40
N PRO A 60 7.47 -2.76 2.33
CA PRO A 60 7.19 -1.91 1.18
C PRO A 60 8.24 -0.80 1.00
N ILE A 61 8.75 -0.21 2.10
CA ILE A 61 9.87 0.76 2.05
C ILE A 61 11.08 0.17 1.32
N ALA A 62 11.57 -0.99 1.76
CA ALA A 62 12.72 -1.62 1.13
C ALA A 62 12.45 -2.00 -0.35
N LEU A 63 11.22 -2.37 -0.69
CA LEU A 63 10.87 -2.72 -2.06
C LEU A 63 10.88 -1.49 -2.98
N VAL A 64 10.30 -0.36 -2.56
CA VAL A 64 10.32 0.87 -3.38
C VAL A 64 11.73 1.43 -3.53
N GLU A 65 12.57 1.36 -2.49
CA GLU A 65 13.99 1.74 -2.58
C GLU A 65 14.75 0.88 -3.61
N ILE A 66 14.47 -0.43 -3.67
CA ILE A 66 15.06 -1.32 -4.67
C ILE A 66 14.54 -0.98 -6.08
N MET A 67 13.25 -0.71 -6.23
CA MET A 67 12.65 -0.33 -7.52
C MET A 67 13.22 0.99 -8.04
N ASP A 68 13.37 1.99 -7.17
CA ASP A 68 14.00 3.27 -7.50
C ASP A 68 15.46 3.09 -7.92
N ALA A 69 16.25 2.35 -7.14
CA ALA A 69 17.63 2.03 -7.48
C ALA A 69 17.75 1.26 -8.81
N GLY A 70 16.72 0.46 -9.14
CA GLY A 70 16.60 -0.27 -10.40
C GLY A 70 16.05 0.55 -11.56
N GLY A 71 15.59 1.79 -11.35
CA GLY A 71 14.97 2.63 -12.37
C GLY A 71 13.63 2.11 -12.88
N VAL A 72 12.89 1.36 -12.05
CA VAL A 72 11.55 0.87 -12.41
C VAL A 72 10.58 2.05 -12.42
N ASP A 73 9.83 2.23 -13.50
CA ASP A 73 8.71 3.17 -13.51
C ASP A 73 7.48 2.53 -12.88
N PHE A 74 7.26 2.79 -11.60
CA PHE A 74 6.10 2.31 -10.86
C PHE A 74 5.27 3.42 -10.24
N THR A 75 4.02 3.09 -9.91
CA THR A 75 3.11 3.87 -9.07
C THR A 75 2.47 3.00 -8.00
N LEU A 76 2.12 3.62 -6.88
CA LEU A 76 1.16 3.09 -5.92
C LEU A 76 -0.26 3.43 -6.38
N LEU A 77 -1.24 2.65 -5.89
CA LEU A 77 -2.66 2.97 -6.02
C LEU A 77 -3.17 3.91 -4.92
N GLY A 78 -2.44 4.05 -3.81
CA GLY A 78 -2.87 4.85 -2.66
C GLY A 78 -4.24 4.40 -2.14
N GLU A 79 -5.14 5.35 -1.91
CA GLU A 79 -6.51 5.15 -1.45
C GLU A 79 -7.41 4.36 -2.42
N GLU A 80 -7.00 4.19 -3.68
CA GLU A 80 -7.75 3.40 -4.66
C GLU A 80 -7.43 1.89 -4.53
N GLU A 81 -6.45 1.51 -3.72
CA GLU A 81 -6.14 0.10 -3.49
C GLU A 81 -7.13 -0.54 -2.52
N TRP A 82 -7.80 -1.58 -2.98
CA TRP A 82 -8.67 -2.40 -2.14
C TRP A 82 -8.00 -3.73 -1.80
N CYS A 83 -8.46 -4.36 -0.72
CA CYS A 83 -7.98 -5.67 -0.32
C CYS A 83 -8.09 -6.70 -1.45
N CYS A 84 -7.06 -7.54 -1.60
CA CYS A 84 -7.05 -8.63 -2.58
C CYS A 84 -8.06 -9.76 -2.29
N GLY A 85 -8.82 -9.68 -1.20
CA GLY A 85 -9.86 -10.64 -0.83
C GLY A 85 -9.34 -11.97 -0.25
N PHE A 86 -8.03 -12.21 -0.23
CA PHE A 86 -7.45 -13.45 0.33
C PHE A 86 -7.97 -13.80 1.74
N PRO A 87 -8.10 -12.86 2.70
CA PRO A 87 -8.63 -13.16 4.04
C PRO A 87 -10.05 -13.74 4.04
N LEU A 88 -10.87 -13.45 3.02
CA LEU A 88 -12.22 -14.03 2.90
C LEU A 88 -12.22 -15.50 2.49
N LEU A 89 -11.11 -16.03 1.97
CA LEU A 89 -10.99 -17.44 1.58
C LEU A 89 -10.73 -18.35 2.78
N GLY A 90 -10.19 -17.81 3.87
CA GLY A 90 -9.87 -18.54 5.10
C GLY A 90 -10.73 -18.18 6.31
N ALA A 91 -11.65 -17.21 6.16
CA ALA A 91 -12.56 -16.74 7.21
C ALA A 91 -13.91 -17.45 7.20
#